data_AF-A0A936VUU0-F1
#
_entry.id   AF-A0A936VUU0-F1
#
_cell.length_a   1.000
_cell.length_b   1.000
_cell.length_c   1.000
_cell.angle_alpha   90.00
_cell.angle_beta   90.00
_cell.angle_gamma   90.00
#
_symmetry.space_group_name_H-M   'P 1'
#
loop_
_entity.id
_entity.type
_entity.pdbx_description
1 polymer ?
#
loop_
_entity_poly.entity_id
_entity_poly.type
_entity_poly.pdbx_seq_one_letter_code
_entity_poly.pdbx_strand_id
1 'polypeptide(L)'
;MRQILISVGFCIFYTISSYSQWKTIDILKSDTGFFLINKLALQYKPTRVLDYSQARVKMYTEIYNVKDTVYCVYSKHALYLSPTAIDPIGDLIKNGNANGINCEHTFPQSKGAEVGNARSDMHHLFPARAAVNEARSNYPFAEINDNNTDNWYYKTQNLSIKPNALINEYSEGINGQFEPREDHKGNVARAIFYFFTMYEFQSDASFFNQMKPTLCDWHNYDPVDSAEWNRTYAIAKYQDDKANPFVLDCSLAKRAYCPNSSSCKINSSTIDLFEKIQANYDATSKEIKLNGIETEDNISFHIFNSIGQILITKTNSEFKNKISLASFPSGIYFFVMRINEQQLVFKFQVI
;
A
#
# COMPACT_ATOMS: atom_id res chain seq x y z
N MET A 1 -26.34 -3.99 56.78
CA MET A 1 -26.54 -3.82 55.33
C MET A 1 -25.20 -3.53 54.68
N ARG A 2 -24.61 -4.51 53.96
CA ARG A 2 -23.39 -4.31 53.17
C ARG A 2 -23.80 -3.70 51.82
N GLN A 3 -23.26 -2.53 51.49
CA GLN A 3 -23.36 -1.96 50.14
C GLN A 3 -22.41 -2.72 49.20
N ILE A 4 -22.94 -3.25 48.10
CA ILE A 4 -22.18 -3.82 47.00
C ILE A 4 -21.97 -2.68 46.00
N LEU A 5 -20.73 -2.20 45.87
CA LEU A 5 -20.33 -1.36 44.73
C LEU A 5 -20.19 -2.26 43.50
N ILE A 6 -21.01 -2.02 42.47
CA ILE A 6 -20.84 -2.62 41.15
C ILE A 6 -19.97 -1.66 40.33
N SER A 7 -18.70 -2.03 40.14
CA SER A 7 -17.81 -1.39 39.19
C SER A 7 -18.17 -1.88 37.78
N VAL A 8 -18.70 -0.99 36.94
CA VAL A 8 -18.90 -1.25 35.51
C VAL A 8 -17.62 -0.85 34.79
N GLY A 9 -16.75 -1.83 34.53
CA GLY A 9 -15.59 -1.64 33.68
C GLY A 9 -16.01 -1.51 32.22
N PHE A 10 -15.81 -0.33 31.62
CA PHE A 10 -15.92 -0.14 30.18
C PHE A 10 -14.69 -0.77 29.51
N CYS A 11 -14.84 -1.97 28.94
CA CYS A 11 -13.87 -2.54 28.01
C CYS A 11 -14.05 -1.85 26.66
N ILE A 12 -13.13 -0.94 26.32
CA ILE A 12 -12.96 -0.40 24.96
C ILE A 12 -12.38 -1.54 24.12
N PHE A 13 -13.22 -2.14 23.27
CA PHE A 13 -12.74 -3.10 22.26
C PHE A 13 -12.07 -2.31 21.13
N TYR A 14 -10.74 -2.13 21.22
CA TYR A 14 -9.94 -1.87 20.04
C TYR A 14 -9.86 -3.16 19.23
N THR A 15 -10.60 -3.25 18.13
CA THR A 15 -10.37 -4.29 17.13
C THR A 15 -9.06 -3.99 16.42
N ILE A 16 -7.93 -4.45 16.98
CA ILE A 16 -6.63 -4.40 16.31
C ILE A 16 -6.66 -5.43 15.19
N SER A 17 -7.15 -5.02 14.03
CA SER A 17 -6.94 -5.77 12.79
C SER A 17 -5.45 -5.69 12.52
N SER A 18 -4.71 -6.77 12.84
CA SER A 18 -3.28 -6.85 12.61
C SER A 18 -3.02 -7.05 11.13
N TYR A 19 -3.05 -5.97 10.35
CA TYR A 19 -2.56 -6.02 8.99
C TYR A 19 -1.04 -6.21 9.01
N SER A 20 -0.55 -6.91 8.01
CA SER A 20 0.87 -7.15 7.76
C SER A 20 1.24 -6.49 6.44
N GLN A 21 2.50 -6.14 6.27
CA GLN A 21 2.97 -5.68 4.96
C GLN A 21 2.69 -6.74 3.88
N TRP A 22 2.15 -6.30 2.74
CA TRP A 22 1.77 -7.17 1.61
C TRP A 22 2.97 -7.92 1.02
N LYS A 23 4.05 -7.20 0.72
CA LYS A 23 5.32 -7.72 0.20
C LYS A 23 6.45 -6.91 0.78
N THR A 24 7.62 -7.53 0.91
CA THR A 24 8.83 -6.85 1.37
C THR A 24 10.01 -7.26 0.50
N ILE A 25 10.90 -6.31 0.23
CA ILE A 25 12.20 -6.53 -0.41
C ILE A 25 13.23 -5.95 0.54
N ASP A 26 14.21 -6.76 0.93
CA ASP A 26 15.24 -6.29 1.83
C ASP A 26 16.20 -5.31 1.15
N ILE A 27 16.32 -4.10 1.72
CA ILE A 27 17.17 -3.03 1.17
C ILE A 27 18.26 -2.69 2.18
N LEU A 28 19.53 -2.84 1.80
CA LEU A 28 20.67 -2.40 2.60
C LEU A 28 20.61 -2.92 4.06
N LYS A 29 20.34 -4.24 4.25
CA LYS A 29 19.99 -4.86 5.56
C LYS A 29 20.82 -4.42 6.76
N SER A 30 22.12 -4.25 6.57
CA SER A 30 23.06 -3.93 7.65
C SER A 30 23.20 -2.43 7.93
N ASP A 31 22.70 -1.57 7.06
CA ASP A 31 22.86 -0.12 7.19
C ASP A 31 21.76 0.47 8.08
N THR A 32 22.13 1.46 8.90
CA THR A 32 21.23 2.23 9.77
C THR A 32 21.61 3.71 9.82
N GLY A 33 20.68 4.55 10.26
CA GLY A 33 20.90 5.98 10.52
C GLY A 33 21.45 6.73 9.30
N PHE A 34 22.43 7.60 9.55
CA PHE A 34 23.02 8.48 8.53
C PHE A 34 23.54 7.72 7.29
N PHE A 35 24.25 6.60 7.47
CA PHE A 35 24.80 5.83 6.34
C PHE A 35 23.69 5.24 5.47
N LEU A 36 22.62 4.74 6.09
CA LEU A 36 21.45 4.24 5.37
C LEU A 36 20.79 5.37 4.58
N ILE A 37 20.51 6.50 5.22
CA ILE A 37 19.83 7.65 4.59
C ILE A 37 20.60 8.13 3.35
N ASN A 38 21.93 8.27 3.45
CA ASN A 38 22.76 8.68 2.32
C ASN A 38 22.74 7.66 1.17
N LYS A 39 22.85 6.37 1.47
CA LYS A 39 22.79 5.31 0.44
C LYS A 39 21.42 5.25 -0.23
N LEU A 40 20.33 5.41 0.53
CA LEU A 40 18.98 5.49 -0.01
C LEU A 40 18.83 6.68 -0.97
N ALA A 41 19.28 7.87 -0.56
CA ALA A 41 19.23 9.06 -1.41
C ALA A 41 20.02 8.86 -2.72
N LEU A 42 21.21 8.25 -2.65
CA LEU A 42 22.03 7.96 -3.83
C LEU A 42 21.39 6.94 -4.78
N GLN A 43 20.73 5.91 -4.25
CA GLN A 43 20.19 4.81 -5.05
C GLN A 43 18.76 5.08 -5.57
N TYR A 44 17.93 5.77 -4.78
CA TYR A 44 16.49 5.87 -5.01
C TYR A 44 15.99 7.28 -5.36
N LYS A 45 16.83 8.33 -5.29
CA LYS A 45 16.44 9.65 -5.80
C LYS A 45 16.48 9.68 -7.33
N PRO A 46 15.38 9.98 -8.04
CA PRO A 46 15.40 10.13 -9.50
C PRO A 46 16.21 11.36 -9.92
N THR A 47 17.03 11.20 -10.96
CA THR A 47 17.72 12.32 -11.59
C THR A 47 16.82 13.00 -12.61
N ARG A 48 15.87 12.25 -13.19
CA ARG A 48 14.86 12.77 -14.12
C ARG A 48 13.45 12.45 -13.61
N VAL A 49 12.60 13.47 -13.64
CA VAL A 49 11.15 13.36 -13.45
C VAL A 49 10.47 14.13 -14.58
N LEU A 50 9.18 13.86 -14.78
CA LEU A 50 8.34 14.66 -15.68
C LEU A 50 8.23 16.11 -15.18
N ASP A 51 7.93 17.04 -16.08
CA ASP A 51 7.55 18.37 -15.63
C ASP A 51 6.25 18.32 -14.81
N TYR A 52 5.97 19.38 -14.05
CA TYR A 52 4.88 19.36 -13.08
C TYR A 52 3.50 19.14 -13.72
N SER A 53 3.27 19.65 -14.93
CA SER A 53 2.01 19.45 -15.64
C SER A 53 1.89 17.99 -16.11
N GLN A 54 2.95 17.48 -16.75
CA GLN A 54 3.00 16.09 -17.24
C GLN A 54 2.89 15.08 -16.10
N ALA A 55 3.57 15.31 -14.97
CA ALA A 55 3.47 14.47 -13.78
C ALA A 55 2.03 14.39 -13.27
N ARG A 56 1.33 15.54 -13.21
CA ARG A 56 -0.10 15.57 -12.82
C ARG A 56 -0.99 14.86 -13.82
N VAL A 57 -0.77 15.01 -15.13
CA VAL A 57 -1.50 14.27 -16.15
C VAL A 57 -1.34 12.77 -15.91
N LYS A 58 -0.12 12.26 -15.76
CA LYS A 58 0.13 10.82 -15.50
C LYS A 58 -0.46 10.37 -14.17
N MET A 59 -0.34 11.20 -13.13
CA MET A 59 -0.94 10.95 -11.83
C MET A 59 -2.46 10.72 -11.96
N TYR A 60 -3.18 11.61 -12.65
CA TYR A 60 -4.63 11.51 -12.77
C TYR A 60 -5.11 10.47 -13.79
N THR A 61 -4.37 10.24 -14.87
CA THR A 61 -4.82 9.38 -15.98
C THR A 61 -4.36 7.92 -15.86
N GLU A 62 -3.25 7.66 -15.17
CA GLU A 62 -2.65 6.33 -15.11
C GLU A 62 -2.42 5.82 -13.69
N ILE A 63 -1.97 6.68 -12.77
CA ILE A 63 -1.58 6.23 -11.42
C ILE A 63 -2.80 6.08 -10.49
N TYR A 64 -3.73 7.04 -10.53
CA TYR A 64 -4.92 7.06 -9.65
C TYR A 64 -6.24 6.90 -10.39
N ASN A 65 -6.19 6.64 -11.69
CA ASN A 65 -7.38 6.33 -12.47
C ASN A 65 -7.74 4.85 -12.29
N VAL A 66 -8.90 4.59 -11.71
CA VAL A 66 -9.48 3.25 -11.62
C VAL A 66 -10.79 3.25 -12.37
N LYS A 67 -10.81 2.62 -13.54
CA LYS A 67 -12.00 2.52 -14.42
C LYS A 67 -12.63 3.90 -14.66
N ASP A 68 -11.83 4.80 -15.21
CA ASP A 68 -12.20 6.16 -15.63
C ASP A 68 -12.62 7.05 -14.45
N THR A 69 -12.17 6.74 -13.24
CA THR A 69 -12.51 7.46 -12.02
C THR A 69 -11.27 7.73 -11.18
N VAL A 70 -11.09 8.99 -10.77
CA VAL A 70 -10.00 9.42 -9.90
C VAL A 70 -10.53 9.61 -8.48
N TYR A 71 -9.91 8.92 -7.52
CA TYR A 71 -10.28 8.96 -6.10
C TYR A 71 -9.32 9.83 -5.28
N CYS A 72 -9.88 10.65 -4.39
CA CYS A 72 -9.13 11.49 -3.48
C CYS A 72 -8.73 10.75 -2.21
N VAL A 73 -7.48 10.93 -1.79
CA VAL A 73 -6.91 10.20 -0.67
C VAL A 73 -7.46 10.63 0.69
N TYR A 74 -7.69 11.93 0.91
CA TYR A 74 -8.17 12.43 2.20
C TYR A 74 -9.68 12.39 2.40
N SER A 75 -10.47 12.15 1.35
CA SER A 75 -11.93 12.21 1.49
C SER A 75 -12.67 11.09 0.80
N LYS A 76 -12.02 10.24 -0.02
CA LYS A 76 -12.75 9.22 -0.81
C LYS A 76 -13.72 9.88 -1.82
N HIS A 77 -13.65 11.20 -2.00
CA HIS A 77 -14.30 11.91 -3.10
C HIS A 77 -13.77 11.39 -4.41
N ALA A 78 -14.62 11.34 -5.44
CA ALA A 78 -14.23 10.82 -6.73
C ALA A 78 -14.88 11.62 -7.85
N LEU A 79 -14.15 11.77 -8.94
CA LEU A 79 -14.65 12.34 -10.19
C LEU A 79 -14.37 11.38 -11.34
N TYR A 80 -15.35 11.24 -12.22
CA TYR A 80 -15.16 10.61 -13.52
C TYR A 80 -14.19 11.47 -14.34
N LEU A 81 -13.25 10.80 -15.02
CA LEU A 81 -12.31 11.39 -15.96
C LEU A 81 -12.40 10.61 -17.27
N SER A 82 -12.84 11.27 -18.33
CA SER A 82 -12.99 10.63 -19.64
C SER A 82 -11.65 10.04 -20.12
N PRO A 83 -11.63 8.81 -20.66
CA PRO A 83 -10.44 8.25 -21.32
C PRO A 83 -9.92 9.11 -22.47
N THR A 84 -10.79 9.94 -23.05
CA THR A 84 -10.48 10.84 -24.17
C THR A 84 -10.43 12.31 -23.74
N ALA A 85 -10.25 12.59 -22.44
CA ALA A 85 -10.12 13.95 -21.93
C ALA A 85 -8.94 14.67 -22.61
N ILE A 86 -9.21 15.84 -23.18
CA ILE A 86 -8.18 16.69 -23.82
C ILE A 86 -7.37 17.43 -22.75
N ASP A 87 -8.04 17.89 -21.69
CA ASP A 87 -7.43 18.53 -20.52
C ASP A 87 -7.86 17.81 -19.23
N PRO A 88 -7.22 16.66 -18.89
CA PRO A 88 -7.54 15.92 -17.68
C PRO A 88 -7.39 16.76 -16.40
N ILE A 89 -6.49 17.73 -16.39
CA ILE A 89 -6.29 18.60 -15.23
C ILE A 89 -7.47 19.55 -15.10
N GLY A 90 -7.81 20.27 -16.18
CA GLY A 90 -8.95 21.17 -16.26
C GLY A 90 -10.28 20.51 -15.88
N ASP A 91 -10.53 19.31 -16.41
CA ASP A 91 -11.74 18.53 -16.16
C ASP A 91 -11.90 18.19 -14.67
N LEU A 92 -10.79 17.83 -14.00
CA LEU A 92 -10.78 17.46 -12.59
C LEU A 92 -10.85 18.66 -11.65
N ILE A 93 -10.16 19.77 -11.94
CA ILE A 93 -10.22 20.96 -11.06
C ILE A 93 -11.58 21.65 -11.11
N LYS A 94 -12.41 21.38 -12.13
CA LYS A 94 -13.77 21.93 -12.27
C LYS A 94 -13.82 23.45 -12.11
N ASN A 95 -12.94 24.17 -12.81
CA ASN A 95 -12.81 25.63 -12.71
C ASN A 95 -12.58 26.14 -11.27
N GLY A 96 -11.85 25.38 -10.44
CA GLY A 96 -11.57 25.73 -9.05
C GLY A 96 -12.73 25.45 -8.09
N ASN A 97 -13.68 24.60 -8.45
CA ASN A 97 -14.78 24.21 -7.56
C ASN A 97 -14.25 23.53 -6.28
N ALA A 98 -14.92 23.75 -5.15
CA ALA A 98 -14.60 23.09 -3.87
C ALA A 98 -14.63 21.54 -3.93
N ASN A 99 -15.45 20.99 -4.84
CA ASN A 99 -15.53 19.56 -5.17
C ASN A 99 -14.77 19.20 -6.46
N GLY A 100 -13.87 20.07 -6.91
CA GLY A 100 -12.82 19.70 -7.87
C GLY A 100 -11.74 18.85 -7.18
N ILE A 101 -10.85 18.26 -7.98
CA ILE A 101 -9.69 17.50 -7.52
C ILE A 101 -8.42 18.26 -7.88
N ASN A 102 -7.65 18.62 -6.85
CA ASN A 102 -6.34 19.25 -6.96
C ASN A 102 -5.22 18.24 -6.71
N CYS A 103 -3.99 18.65 -7.00
CA CYS A 103 -2.79 17.90 -6.63
C CYS A 103 -2.42 18.29 -5.21
N GLU A 104 -2.37 17.31 -4.33
CA GLU A 104 -1.81 17.43 -2.99
C GLU A 104 -0.31 17.17 -3.04
N HIS A 105 0.44 18.01 -2.34
CA HIS A 105 1.86 17.87 -2.06
C HIS A 105 2.01 17.42 -0.61
N THR A 106 2.08 16.11 -0.37
CA THR A 106 2.12 15.56 1.00
C THR A 106 3.28 16.13 1.81
N PHE A 107 4.42 16.38 1.16
CA PHE A 107 5.40 17.33 1.70
C PHE A 107 5.14 18.70 1.05
N PRO A 108 4.68 19.74 1.79
CA PRO A 108 4.20 20.97 1.18
C PRO A 108 5.27 21.69 0.34
N GLN A 109 4.84 22.35 -0.75
CA GLN A 109 5.76 23.17 -1.56
C GLN A 109 6.49 24.21 -0.71
N SER A 110 5.76 24.92 0.17
CA SER A 110 6.32 25.92 1.09
C SER A 110 7.29 25.36 2.13
N LYS A 111 7.44 24.04 2.21
CA LYS A 111 8.33 23.34 3.15
C LYS A 111 9.53 22.69 2.47
N GLY A 112 9.65 22.79 1.15
CA GLY A 112 10.80 22.26 0.41
C GLY A 112 10.47 21.60 -0.92
N ALA A 113 9.19 21.40 -1.24
CA ALA A 113 8.76 20.79 -2.50
C ALA A 113 8.50 21.79 -3.64
N GLU A 114 8.82 23.07 -3.49
CA GLU A 114 8.50 24.09 -4.51
C GLU A 114 9.39 24.02 -5.76
N VAL A 115 10.62 23.49 -5.65
CA VAL A 115 11.65 23.63 -6.68
C VAL A 115 12.22 22.30 -7.17
N GLY A 116 12.55 22.27 -8.47
CA GLY A 116 13.23 21.15 -9.13
C GLY A 116 12.39 19.86 -9.16
N ASN A 117 13.08 18.72 -9.21
CA ASN A 117 12.43 17.41 -9.27
C ASN A 117 11.47 17.16 -8.10
N ALA A 118 11.76 17.74 -6.93
CA ALA A 118 10.94 17.59 -5.73
C ALA A 118 9.48 18.00 -5.97
N ARG A 119 9.24 19.06 -6.77
CA ARG A 119 7.89 19.53 -7.07
C ARG A 119 7.06 18.52 -7.85
N SER A 120 7.69 17.76 -8.73
CA SER A 120 7.03 16.87 -9.69
C SER A 120 7.15 15.39 -9.31
N ASP A 121 7.89 15.06 -8.26
CA ASP A 121 8.12 13.67 -7.86
C ASP A 121 6.81 13.01 -7.40
N MET A 122 6.24 12.12 -8.21
CA MET A 122 4.92 11.56 -7.96
C MET A 122 4.84 10.71 -6.69
N HIS A 123 5.96 10.27 -6.10
CA HIS A 123 5.92 9.46 -4.88
C HIS A 123 5.28 10.18 -3.68
N HIS A 124 5.29 11.52 -3.66
CA HIS A 124 4.63 12.33 -2.64
C HIS A 124 3.40 13.12 -3.13
N LEU A 125 2.99 12.91 -4.39
CA LEU A 125 1.82 13.57 -4.99
C LEU A 125 0.59 12.67 -4.95
N PHE A 126 -0.54 13.27 -4.60
CA PHE A 126 -1.82 12.57 -4.48
C PHE A 126 -2.99 13.42 -5.00
N PRO A 127 -4.06 12.80 -5.52
CA PRO A 127 -5.31 13.52 -5.78
C PRO A 127 -6.01 13.86 -4.46
N ALA A 128 -6.40 15.12 -4.27
CA ALA A 128 -7.17 15.56 -3.11
C ALA A 128 -8.32 16.47 -3.53
N ARG A 129 -9.47 16.35 -2.86
CA ARG A 129 -10.60 17.26 -3.10
C ARG A 129 -10.18 18.66 -2.74
N ALA A 130 -10.46 19.64 -3.60
CA ALA A 130 -9.94 21.00 -3.49
C ALA A 130 -10.15 21.62 -2.10
N ALA A 131 -11.37 21.55 -1.55
CA ALA A 131 -11.66 22.06 -0.21
C ALA A 131 -10.89 21.35 0.91
N VAL A 132 -10.63 20.05 0.78
CA VAL A 132 -9.87 19.28 1.79
C VAL A 132 -8.38 19.58 1.67
N ASN A 133 -7.88 19.75 0.44
CA ASN A 133 -6.51 20.16 0.18
C ASN A 133 -6.23 21.56 0.73
N GLU A 134 -7.18 22.48 0.58
CA GLU A 134 -7.13 23.83 1.15
C GLU A 134 -7.14 23.79 2.69
N ALA A 135 -8.02 22.99 3.29
CA ALA A 135 -8.07 22.80 4.73
C ALA A 135 -6.80 22.16 5.31
N ARG A 136 -6.19 21.21 4.58
CA ARG A 136 -4.91 20.59 4.93
C ARG A 136 -3.78 21.61 4.90
N SER A 137 -3.81 22.57 3.96
CA SER A 137 -2.85 23.67 3.86
C SER A 137 -1.40 23.18 3.84
N ASN A 138 -0.53 23.76 4.66
CA ASN A 138 0.82 23.27 4.95
C ASN A 138 0.94 22.78 6.40
N TYR A 139 -0.17 22.35 6.99
CA TYR A 139 -0.22 21.94 8.38
C TYR A 139 0.51 20.61 8.59
N PRO A 140 1.22 20.45 9.73
CA PRO A 140 1.83 19.18 10.09
C PRO A 140 0.74 18.13 10.28
N PHE A 141 1.09 16.91 9.89
CA PHE A 141 0.29 15.75 10.19
C PHE A 141 0.40 15.37 11.66
N ALA A 142 -0.73 15.07 12.29
CA ALA A 142 -0.80 14.68 13.69
C ALA A 142 -1.92 13.65 13.89
N GLU A 143 -1.80 12.85 14.94
CA GLU A 143 -2.93 12.08 15.48
C GLU A 143 -3.77 13.04 16.34
N ILE A 144 -5.03 13.20 15.98
CA ILE A 144 -6.01 14.09 16.59
C ILE A 144 -6.98 13.23 17.41
N ASN A 145 -7.32 13.71 18.60
CA ASN A 145 -8.36 13.05 19.39
C ASN A 145 -9.72 13.45 18.82
N ASP A 146 -10.55 12.49 18.39
CA ASP A 146 -11.87 12.73 17.82
C ASP A 146 -12.75 13.71 18.64
N ASN A 147 -12.61 13.72 19.97
CA ASN A 147 -13.43 14.56 20.83
C ASN A 147 -13.02 16.05 20.80
N ASN A 148 -11.83 16.32 20.26
CA ASN A 148 -11.28 17.66 20.10
C ASN A 148 -11.31 18.13 18.63
N THR A 149 -11.66 17.25 17.69
CA THR A 149 -11.63 17.55 16.25
C THR A 149 -12.65 18.63 15.86
N ASP A 150 -12.16 19.69 15.22
CA ASP A 150 -12.98 20.81 14.76
C ASP A 150 -13.68 20.50 13.42
N ASN A 151 -13.00 19.79 12.52
CA ASN A 151 -13.47 19.56 11.15
C ASN A 151 -13.27 18.12 10.70
N TRP A 152 -14.27 17.60 9.98
CA TRP A 152 -14.31 16.23 9.48
C TRP A 152 -14.61 16.23 7.98
N TYR A 153 -13.85 15.47 7.19
CA TYR A 153 -13.95 15.47 5.72
C TYR A 153 -14.18 14.06 5.16
N TYR A 154 -15.33 13.84 4.50
CA TYR A 154 -15.64 12.59 3.81
C TYR A 154 -16.52 12.82 2.58
N LYS A 155 -16.15 12.23 1.46
CA LYS A 155 -16.69 12.46 0.12
C LYS A 155 -16.80 13.96 -0.12
N THR A 156 -18.00 14.48 -0.34
CA THR A 156 -18.29 15.91 -0.52
C THR A 156 -18.70 16.62 0.78
N GLN A 157 -18.71 15.91 1.91
CA GLN A 157 -19.10 16.44 3.22
C GLN A 157 -17.93 17.12 3.92
N ASN A 158 -18.24 18.25 4.57
CA ASN A 158 -17.42 18.92 5.56
C ASN A 158 -18.31 19.06 6.81
N LEU A 159 -17.93 18.44 7.93
CA LEU A 159 -18.71 18.52 9.17
C LEU A 159 -17.88 19.24 10.24
N SER A 160 -18.54 20.05 11.07
CA SER A 160 -17.94 20.70 12.23
C SER A 160 -18.27 20.00 13.55
N ILE A 161 -18.84 18.80 13.46
CA ILE A 161 -19.28 17.98 14.59
C ILE A 161 -18.88 16.54 14.27
N LYS A 162 -18.40 15.82 15.30
CA LYS A 162 -18.02 14.42 15.20
C LYS A 162 -19.13 13.56 14.54
N PRO A 163 -18.81 12.77 13.50
CA PRO A 163 -19.77 11.87 12.88
C PRO A 163 -20.12 10.71 13.81
N ASN A 164 -21.37 10.26 13.74
CA ASN A 164 -21.88 9.18 14.59
C ASN A 164 -21.49 7.76 14.12
N ALA A 165 -20.94 7.63 12.91
CA ALA A 165 -20.54 6.36 12.31
C ALA A 165 -19.44 6.61 11.28
N LEU A 166 -18.70 5.55 10.93
CA LEU A 166 -17.63 5.59 9.93
C LEU A 166 -16.55 6.64 10.24
N ILE A 167 -16.25 6.88 11.51
CA ILE A 167 -15.28 7.91 11.96
C ILE A 167 -13.95 7.76 11.22
N ASN A 168 -13.43 6.53 11.12
CA ASN A 168 -12.18 6.19 10.43
C ASN A 168 -12.17 6.51 8.92
N GLU A 169 -13.33 6.80 8.32
CA GLU A 169 -13.47 7.20 6.90
C GLU A 169 -13.32 8.72 6.70
N TYR A 170 -13.19 9.49 7.77
CA TYR A 170 -13.02 10.93 7.70
C TYR A 170 -11.55 11.30 7.89
N SER A 171 -11.12 12.33 7.15
CA SER A 171 -9.95 13.10 7.57
C SER A 171 -10.37 14.16 8.58
N GLU A 172 -9.43 14.54 9.44
CA GLU A 172 -9.69 15.41 10.58
C GLU A 172 -8.78 16.64 10.54
N GLY A 173 -9.27 17.76 11.07
CA GLY A 173 -8.50 18.99 11.19
C GLY A 173 -8.82 19.73 12.48
N ILE A 174 -7.78 20.23 13.15
CA ILE A 174 -7.86 21.01 14.38
C ILE A 174 -6.67 21.97 14.45
N ASN A 175 -6.88 23.25 14.82
CA ASN A 175 -5.82 24.18 15.22
C ASN A 175 -4.50 24.13 14.43
N GLY A 176 -4.57 24.08 13.09
CA GLY A 176 -3.38 24.02 12.24
C GLY A 176 -2.67 22.66 12.23
N GLN A 177 -3.40 21.58 12.44
CA GLN A 177 -2.99 20.19 12.29
C GLN A 177 -4.00 19.46 11.40
N PHE A 178 -3.54 18.41 10.74
CA PHE A 178 -4.37 17.59 9.87
C PHE A 178 -4.11 16.11 10.08
N GLU A 179 -5.15 15.30 10.03
CA GLU A 179 -5.07 13.86 10.10
C GLU A 179 -5.73 13.27 8.84
N PRO A 180 -4.99 12.48 8.03
CA PRO A 180 -5.58 11.75 6.92
C PRO A 180 -6.49 10.64 7.48
N ARG A 181 -7.39 10.11 6.65
CA ARG A 181 -8.15 8.90 7.02
C ARG A 181 -7.23 7.78 7.49
N GLU A 182 -7.76 6.90 8.34
CA GLU A 182 -7.01 5.78 8.90
C GLU A 182 -6.32 4.92 7.85
N ASP A 183 -7.01 4.63 6.75
CA ASP A 183 -6.52 3.81 5.63
C ASP A 183 -5.52 4.53 4.70
N HIS A 184 -5.03 5.71 5.09
CA HIS A 184 -4.03 6.48 4.34
C HIS A 184 -2.86 6.98 5.19
N LYS A 185 -2.90 6.77 6.52
CA LYS A 185 -1.88 7.24 7.47
C LYS A 185 -0.48 6.71 7.14
N GLY A 186 -0.37 5.43 6.79
CA GLY A 186 0.87 4.77 6.42
C GLY A 186 1.42 5.26 5.08
N ASN A 187 0.55 5.55 4.12
CA ASN A 187 0.96 6.15 2.84
C ASN A 187 1.60 7.53 3.06
N VAL A 188 0.98 8.36 3.89
CA VAL A 188 1.53 9.68 4.25
C VAL A 188 2.89 9.54 4.92
N ALA A 189 3.02 8.61 5.87
CA ALA A 189 4.30 8.33 6.53
C ALA A 189 5.41 7.96 5.53
N ARG A 190 5.15 6.99 4.65
CA ARG A 190 6.13 6.53 3.66
C ARG A 190 6.42 7.55 2.57
N ALA A 191 5.46 8.39 2.19
CA ALA A 191 5.67 9.51 1.28
C ALA A 191 6.56 10.60 1.91
N ILE A 192 6.37 10.92 3.18
CA ILE A 192 7.19 11.91 3.90
C ILE A 192 8.59 11.38 4.19
N PHE A 193 8.74 10.12 4.64
CA PHE A 193 10.06 9.52 4.81
C PHE A 193 10.84 9.52 3.49
N TYR A 194 10.19 9.11 2.39
CA TYR A 194 10.79 9.18 1.06
C TYR A 194 11.23 10.59 0.70
N PHE A 195 10.33 11.57 0.78
CA PHE A 195 10.63 12.93 0.36
C PHE A 195 11.80 13.50 1.16
N PHE A 196 11.76 13.35 2.48
CA PHE A 196 12.80 13.85 3.36
C PHE A 196 14.15 13.16 3.11
N THR A 197 14.17 11.85 2.80
CA THR A 197 15.39 11.13 2.41
C THR A 197 15.95 11.63 1.07
N MET A 198 15.12 11.76 0.03
CA MET A 198 15.60 12.11 -1.32
C MET A 198 15.94 13.59 -1.45
N TYR A 199 15.28 14.47 -0.70
CA TYR A 199 15.36 15.92 -0.83
C TYR A 199 15.77 16.61 0.47
N GLU A 200 16.58 15.95 1.31
CA GLU A 200 17.02 16.42 2.63
C GLU A 200 17.49 17.88 2.63
N PHE A 201 18.39 18.25 1.71
CA PHE A 201 18.99 19.58 1.65
C PHE A 201 18.04 20.74 1.34
N GLN A 202 16.86 20.46 0.78
CA GLN A 202 15.84 21.48 0.50
C GLN A 202 14.60 21.35 1.40
N SER A 203 14.56 20.35 2.27
CA SER A 203 13.42 20.07 3.15
C SER A 203 13.51 20.84 4.46
N ASP A 204 12.39 21.37 4.94
CA ASP A 204 12.25 21.90 6.30
C ASP A 204 12.35 20.76 7.32
N ALA A 205 13.55 20.60 7.90
CA ALA A 205 13.82 19.57 8.91
C ALA A 205 13.02 19.78 10.20
N SER A 206 12.63 21.02 10.54
CA SER A 206 11.78 21.27 11.72
C SER A 206 10.39 20.70 11.50
N PHE A 207 9.81 20.96 10.31
CA PHE A 207 8.51 20.42 9.90
C PHE A 207 8.51 18.89 9.94
N PHE A 208 9.53 18.24 9.36
CA PHE A 208 9.66 16.78 9.41
C PHE A 208 9.78 16.26 10.85
N ASN A 209 10.68 16.83 11.65
CA ASN A 209 10.95 16.34 13.01
C ASN A 209 9.74 16.48 13.94
N GLN A 210 8.91 17.51 13.75
CA GLN A 210 7.66 17.66 14.49
C GLN A 210 6.69 16.50 14.24
N MET A 211 6.56 16.05 12.99
CA MET A 211 5.64 14.96 12.60
C MET A 211 6.22 13.57 12.87
N LYS A 212 7.55 13.44 12.90
CA LYS A 212 8.26 12.15 12.91
C LYS A 212 7.71 11.11 13.91
N PRO A 213 7.40 11.43 15.19
CA PRO A 213 6.80 10.46 16.11
C PRO A 213 5.50 9.85 15.56
N THR A 214 4.57 10.70 15.11
CA THR A 214 3.30 10.30 14.49
C THR A 214 3.53 9.45 13.25
N LEU A 215 4.45 9.85 12.37
CA LEU A 215 4.75 9.10 11.14
C LEU A 215 5.33 7.72 11.43
N CYS A 216 6.13 7.57 12.49
CA CYS A 216 6.64 6.28 12.93
C CYS A 216 5.52 5.35 13.39
N ASP A 217 4.53 5.87 14.11
CA ASP A 217 3.38 5.09 14.57
C ASP A 217 2.48 4.71 13.38
N TRP A 218 2.14 5.67 12.52
CA TRP A 218 1.34 5.43 11.32
C TRP A 218 1.94 4.42 10.36
N HIS A 219 3.25 4.44 10.14
CA HIS A 219 3.93 3.44 9.32
C HIS A 219 3.77 2.01 9.87
N ASN A 220 3.68 1.86 11.19
CA ASN A 220 3.52 0.55 11.83
C ASN A 220 2.07 0.09 11.91
N TYR A 221 1.13 1.02 12.11
CA TYR A 221 -0.30 0.71 12.24
C TYR A 221 -1.01 0.55 10.90
N ASP A 222 -0.49 1.20 9.84
CA ASP A 222 -0.98 1.06 8.46
C ASP A 222 0.15 0.54 7.53
N PRO A 223 0.38 -0.78 7.51
CA PRO A 223 1.39 -1.40 6.65
C PRO A 223 1.06 -1.27 5.15
N VAL A 224 2.09 -1.36 4.33
CA VAL A 224 1.96 -1.31 2.86
C VAL A 224 1.00 -2.38 2.35
N ASP A 225 -0.01 -1.94 1.59
CA ASP A 225 -0.96 -2.80 0.90
C ASP A 225 -0.58 -3.02 -0.57
N SER A 226 -1.41 -3.79 -1.29
CA SER A 226 -1.18 -4.06 -2.72
C SER A 226 -1.34 -2.82 -3.60
N ALA A 227 -2.20 -1.87 -3.22
CA ALA A 227 -2.45 -0.67 -4.01
C ALA A 227 -1.22 0.25 -3.97
N GLU A 228 -0.66 0.49 -2.79
CA GLU A 228 0.55 1.28 -2.61
C GLU A 228 1.78 0.65 -3.25
N TRP A 229 1.93 -0.68 -3.12
CA TRP A 229 3.01 -1.39 -3.80
C TRP A 229 2.91 -1.26 -5.32
N ASN A 230 1.73 -1.48 -5.89
CA ASN A 230 1.55 -1.34 -7.34
C ASN A 230 1.76 0.11 -7.79
N ARG A 231 1.30 1.08 -6.99
CA ARG A 231 1.50 2.51 -7.23
C ARG A 231 2.99 2.87 -7.28
N THR A 232 3.81 2.38 -6.35
CA THR A 232 5.24 2.73 -6.31
C THR A 232 5.97 2.28 -7.58
N TYR A 233 5.65 1.09 -8.10
CA TYR A 233 6.21 0.59 -9.36
C TYR A 233 5.61 1.27 -10.60
N ALA A 234 4.33 1.67 -10.57
CA ALA A 234 3.73 2.43 -11.66
C ALA A 234 4.40 3.81 -11.81
N ILE A 235 4.67 4.49 -10.69
CA ILE A 235 5.39 5.77 -10.67
C ILE A 235 6.84 5.61 -11.14
N ALA A 236 7.52 4.54 -10.69
CA ALA A 236 8.92 4.28 -11.01
C ALA A 236 9.22 4.37 -12.52
N LYS A 237 8.29 3.91 -13.37
CA LYS A 237 8.40 3.98 -14.86
C LYS A 237 8.63 5.39 -15.41
N TYR A 238 8.28 6.43 -14.66
CA TYR A 238 8.46 7.83 -15.04
C TYR A 238 9.59 8.53 -14.27
N GLN A 239 10.26 7.80 -13.37
CA GLN A 239 11.25 8.34 -12.42
C GLN A 239 12.48 7.43 -12.32
N ASP A 240 13.09 7.14 -13.47
CA ASP A 240 14.31 6.32 -13.60
C ASP A 240 14.20 4.90 -13.00
N ASP A 241 13.02 4.28 -13.07
CA ASP A 241 12.70 2.98 -12.46
C ASP A 241 12.93 2.93 -10.94
N LYS A 242 12.88 4.10 -10.28
CA LYS A 242 13.05 4.22 -8.82
C LYS A 242 11.71 4.23 -8.11
N ALA A 243 11.41 3.11 -7.45
CA ALA A 243 10.31 2.99 -6.51
C ALA A 243 10.67 3.65 -5.15
N ASN A 244 9.66 4.05 -4.38
CA ASN A 244 9.84 4.49 -3.00
C ASN A 244 10.34 3.31 -2.13
N PRO A 245 11.58 3.34 -1.60
CA PRO A 245 12.14 2.23 -0.84
C PRO A 245 11.38 1.98 0.48
N PHE A 246 10.75 2.99 1.09
CA PHE A 246 9.96 2.82 2.32
C PHE A 246 8.65 2.05 2.09
N VAL A 247 8.21 1.94 0.84
CA VAL A 247 7.11 1.02 0.43
C VAL A 247 7.63 -0.40 0.23
N LEU A 248 8.89 -0.54 -0.23
CA LEU A 248 9.49 -1.84 -0.53
C LEU A 248 9.98 -2.56 0.71
N ASP A 249 10.55 -1.84 1.67
CA ASP A 249 11.15 -2.40 2.88
C ASP A 249 10.61 -1.66 4.12
N CYS A 250 9.68 -2.30 4.84
CA CYS A 250 9.10 -1.70 6.04
C CYS A 250 10.12 -1.46 7.17
N SER A 251 11.26 -2.16 7.17
CA SER A 251 12.28 -2.01 8.20
C SER A 251 13.05 -0.70 8.08
N LEU A 252 13.01 -0.05 6.91
CA LEU A 252 13.76 1.18 6.64
C LEU A 252 13.33 2.33 7.55
N ALA A 253 12.04 2.50 7.83
CA ALA A 253 11.57 3.55 8.73
C ALA A 253 12.22 3.43 10.12
N LYS A 254 12.25 2.20 10.67
CA LYS A 254 12.94 1.90 11.94
C LYS A 254 14.44 2.14 11.86
N ARG A 255 15.09 1.63 10.81
CA ARG A 255 16.55 1.73 10.65
C ARG A 255 17.04 3.15 10.35
N ALA A 256 16.20 4.00 9.73
CA ALA A 256 16.55 5.38 9.36
C ALA A 256 16.11 6.41 10.41
N TYR A 257 14.86 6.35 10.87
CA TYR A 257 14.21 7.46 11.59
C TYR A 257 13.52 7.08 12.91
N CYS A 258 13.11 5.82 13.06
CA CYS A 258 12.22 5.36 14.13
C CYS A 258 12.89 4.28 15.02
N PRO A 259 14.05 4.54 15.66
CA PRO A 259 14.82 3.50 16.35
C PRO A 259 14.06 2.81 17.50
N ASN A 260 13.12 3.52 18.12
CA ASN A 260 12.32 3.03 19.25
C ASN A 260 11.02 2.34 18.83
N SER A 261 10.73 2.27 17.52
CA SER A 261 9.50 1.66 17.03
C SER A 261 9.55 0.13 17.05
N SER A 262 8.37 -0.50 17.14
CA SER A 262 8.23 -1.94 16.92
C SER A 262 8.75 -2.32 15.53
N SER A 263 9.30 -3.53 15.41
CA SER A 263 9.64 -4.05 14.09
C SER A 263 8.36 -4.27 13.28
N CYS A 264 8.40 -3.94 11.99
CA CYS A 264 7.24 -4.12 11.13
C CYS A 264 6.82 -5.59 11.02
N LYS A 265 5.51 -5.83 10.98
CA LYS A 265 4.93 -7.16 10.82
C LYS A 265 4.97 -7.55 9.35
N ILE A 266 5.92 -8.40 8.99
CA ILE A 266 5.96 -9.04 7.67
C ILE A 266 5.15 -10.32 7.77
N ASN A 267 4.19 -10.53 6.87
CA ASN A 267 3.59 -11.85 6.71
C ASN A 267 4.68 -12.81 6.18
N SER A 268 5.37 -13.48 7.10
CA SER A 268 6.36 -14.50 6.77
C SER A 268 5.74 -15.75 6.14
N SER A 269 4.42 -15.78 5.96
CA SER A 269 3.66 -16.87 5.34
C SER A 269 3.61 -16.81 3.80
N THR A 270 4.05 -15.72 3.16
CA THR A 270 3.90 -15.56 1.69
C THR A 270 5.17 -15.75 0.87
N ILE A 271 6.35 -15.85 1.49
CA ILE A 271 7.62 -15.94 0.76
C ILE A 271 8.25 -17.35 0.81
N ASP A 272 7.87 -18.21 1.75
CA ASP A 272 8.61 -19.47 1.99
C ASP A 272 7.87 -20.76 1.54
N LEU A 273 6.55 -20.72 1.29
CA LEU A 273 5.79 -21.97 1.04
C LEU A 273 5.94 -22.51 -0.40
N PHE A 274 5.97 -21.64 -1.41
CA PHE A 274 6.16 -22.05 -2.82
C PHE A 274 7.64 -22.19 -3.22
N GLU A 275 8.58 -21.60 -2.48
CA GLU A 275 10.00 -21.95 -2.63
C GLU A 275 10.29 -23.35 -2.06
N LYS A 276 9.59 -23.74 -0.96
CA LYS A 276 9.65 -25.10 -0.41
C LYS A 276 8.92 -26.14 -1.26
N ILE A 277 7.70 -25.82 -1.72
CA ILE A 277 6.87 -26.78 -2.46
C ILE A 277 7.12 -26.68 -3.97
N GLN A 278 7.91 -27.63 -4.49
CA GLN A 278 8.17 -27.74 -5.93
C GLN A 278 7.26 -28.78 -6.57
N ALA A 279 6.50 -28.36 -7.59
CA ALA A 279 5.64 -29.23 -8.37
C ALA A 279 6.17 -29.36 -9.81
N ASN A 280 6.61 -30.54 -10.20
CA ASN A 280 7.21 -30.77 -11.51
C ASN A 280 6.53 -31.94 -12.23
N TYR A 281 6.16 -31.73 -13.50
CA TYR A 281 5.70 -32.78 -14.40
C TYR A 281 6.89 -33.44 -15.10
N ASP A 282 6.97 -34.76 -15.01
CA ASP A 282 7.95 -35.60 -15.69
C ASP A 282 7.27 -36.32 -16.86
N ALA A 283 7.55 -35.85 -18.08
CA ALA A 283 6.92 -36.36 -19.30
C ALA A 283 7.29 -37.82 -19.61
N THR A 284 8.43 -38.31 -19.11
CA THR A 284 8.91 -39.67 -19.37
C THR A 284 8.17 -40.68 -18.52
N SER A 285 8.01 -40.38 -17.22
CA SER A 285 7.28 -41.25 -16.29
C SER A 285 5.77 -40.99 -16.27
N LYS A 286 5.31 -39.90 -16.90
CA LYS A 286 3.91 -39.42 -16.83
C LYS A 286 3.48 -39.22 -15.38
N GLU A 287 4.31 -38.56 -14.59
CA GLU A 287 4.05 -38.28 -13.18
C GLU A 287 4.18 -36.80 -12.86
N ILE A 288 3.35 -36.31 -11.94
CA ILE A 288 3.63 -35.05 -11.24
C ILE A 288 4.25 -35.39 -9.90
N LYS A 289 5.45 -34.87 -9.65
CA LYS A 289 6.20 -35.03 -8.40
C LYS A 289 6.08 -33.74 -7.60
N LEU A 290 5.68 -33.87 -6.34
CA LEU A 290 5.62 -32.77 -5.39
C LEU A 290 6.70 -32.99 -4.32
N ASN A 291 7.56 -32.00 -4.13
CA ASN A 291 8.59 -32.00 -3.10
C ASN A 291 8.26 -30.92 -2.06
N GLY A 292 8.69 -31.12 -0.80
CA GLY A 292 8.61 -30.09 0.24
C GLY A 292 7.25 -29.93 0.94
N ILE A 293 6.37 -30.93 0.85
CA ILE A 293 5.07 -30.94 1.57
C ILE A 293 5.26 -31.52 2.97
N GLU A 294 4.84 -30.78 3.99
CA GLU A 294 4.81 -31.23 5.38
C GLU A 294 3.41 -31.74 5.76
N THR A 295 3.33 -32.64 6.76
CA THR A 295 2.10 -33.41 7.07
C THR A 295 0.96 -32.61 7.69
N GLU A 296 1.18 -31.33 8.02
CA GLU A 296 0.21 -30.46 8.70
C GLU A 296 -0.51 -29.49 7.74
N ASP A 297 -0.11 -29.41 6.47
CA ASP A 297 -0.70 -28.47 5.51
C ASP A 297 -2.08 -28.91 5.00
N ASN A 298 -3.08 -28.01 4.99
CA ASN A 298 -4.36 -28.26 4.33
C ASN A 298 -4.23 -28.09 2.81
N ILE A 299 -3.76 -29.14 2.14
CA ILE A 299 -3.54 -29.14 0.69
C ILE A 299 -4.69 -29.85 -0.02
N SER A 300 -5.21 -29.20 -1.06
CA SER A 300 -6.06 -29.83 -2.08
C SER A 300 -5.44 -29.64 -3.45
N PHE A 301 -5.65 -30.60 -4.34
CA PHE A 301 -5.19 -30.45 -5.72
C PHE A 301 -6.19 -31.00 -6.71
N HIS A 302 -6.20 -30.36 -7.87
CA HIS A 302 -7.09 -30.62 -8.98
C HIS A 302 -6.30 -30.67 -10.28
N ILE A 303 -6.69 -31.57 -11.18
CA ILE A 303 -6.18 -31.60 -12.56
C ILE A 303 -7.35 -31.43 -13.51
N PHE A 304 -7.21 -30.51 -14.46
CA PHE A 304 -8.21 -30.18 -15.46
C PHE A 304 -7.70 -30.52 -16.86
N ASN A 305 -8.59 -30.91 -17.76
CA ASN A 305 -8.29 -30.92 -19.20
C ASN A 305 -8.46 -29.51 -19.80
N SER A 306 -8.16 -29.36 -21.10
CA SER A 306 -8.22 -28.08 -21.82
C SER A 306 -9.62 -27.45 -21.92
N ILE A 307 -10.67 -28.22 -21.67
CA ILE A 307 -12.06 -27.72 -21.66
C ILE A 307 -12.58 -27.42 -20.24
N GLY A 308 -11.71 -27.52 -19.22
CA GLY A 308 -12.04 -27.19 -17.83
C GLY A 308 -12.73 -28.30 -17.03
N GLN A 309 -12.80 -29.53 -17.57
CA GLN A 309 -13.33 -30.68 -16.83
C GLN A 309 -12.30 -31.14 -15.79
N ILE A 310 -12.75 -31.33 -14.54
CA ILE A 310 -11.95 -31.90 -13.45
C ILE A 310 -11.76 -33.40 -13.69
N LEU A 311 -10.51 -33.86 -13.71
CA LEU A 311 -10.13 -35.26 -13.89
C LEU A 311 -9.63 -35.90 -12.59
N ILE A 312 -8.93 -35.14 -11.75
CA ILE A 312 -8.46 -35.58 -10.43
C ILE A 312 -8.83 -34.54 -9.39
N THR A 313 -9.25 -34.99 -8.21
CA THR A 313 -9.35 -34.20 -6.98
C THR A 313 -8.83 -35.06 -5.84
N LYS A 314 -7.96 -34.50 -5.00
CA LYS A 314 -7.37 -35.19 -3.85
C LYS A 314 -6.98 -34.18 -2.76
N THR A 315 -6.81 -34.69 -1.54
CA THR A 315 -6.38 -33.93 -0.36
C THR A 315 -5.10 -34.50 0.25
N ASN A 316 -4.51 -33.80 1.23
CA ASN A 316 -3.23 -34.16 1.85
C ASN A 316 -3.18 -35.63 2.35
N SER A 317 -4.28 -36.15 2.89
CA SER A 317 -4.37 -37.54 3.39
C SER A 317 -4.27 -38.64 2.32
N GLU A 318 -4.45 -38.31 1.03
CA GLU A 318 -4.56 -39.26 -0.08
C GLU A 318 -3.38 -39.21 -1.07
N PHE A 319 -2.33 -38.47 -0.70
CA PHE A 319 -1.24 -38.12 -1.59
C PHE A 319 0.12 -38.55 -1.03
N LYS A 320 0.86 -39.35 -1.83
CA LYS A 320 2.20 -39.86 -1.49
C LYS A 320 3.26 -39.20 -2.36
N ASN A 321 3.29 -37.86 -2.42
CA ASN A 321 4.29 -37.06 -3.14
C ASN A 321 4.35 -37.26 -4.67
N LYS A 322 3.45 -38.07 -5.24
CA LYS A 322 3.36 -38.36 -6.67
C LYS A 322 1.91 -38.52 -7.15
N ILE A 323 1.61 -38.01 -8.33
CA ILE A 323 0.38 -38.32 -9.09
C ILE A 323 0.78 -39.01 -10.39
N SER A 324 0.31 -40.24 -10.57
CA SER A 324 0.43 -40.93 -11.85
C SER A 324 -0.62 -40.42 -12.84
N LEU A 325 -0.19 -40.15 -14.06
CA LEU A 325 -0.99 -39.73 -15.20
C LEU A 325 -0.97 -40.79 -16.31
N ALA A 326 -0.60 -42.03 -15.99
CA ALA A 326 -0.43 -43.10 -16.97
C ALA A 326 -1.71 -43.38 -17.79
N SER A 327 -2.88 -43.16 -17.22
CA SER A 327 -4.18 -43.33 -17.87
C SER A 327 -4.67 -42.09 -18.62
N PHE A 328 -3.94 -40.98 -18.59
CA PHE A 328 -4.36 -39.74 -19.23
C PHE A 328 -4.13 -39.81 -20.74
N PRO A 329 -5.13 -39.49 -21.58
CA PRO A 329 -4.95 -39.34 -23.01
C PRO A 329 -3.92 -38.25 -23.36
N SER A 330 -3.37 -38.31 -24.58
CA SER A 330 -2.52 -37.24 -25.10
C SER A 330 -3.31 -35.94 -25.16
N GLY A 331 -2.75 -34.84 -24.63
CA GLY A 331 -3.46 -33.58 -24.50
C GLY A 331 -2.83 -32.56 -23.57
N ILE A 332 -3.47 -31.39 -23.48
CA ILE A 332 -3.07 -30.29 -22.59
C ILE A 332 -3.89 -30.36 -21.30
N TYR A 333 -3.19 -30.22 -20.18
CA TYR A 333 -3.77 -30.27 -18.85
C TYR A 333 -3.26 -29.14 -17.97
N PHE A 334 -4.04 -28.81 -16.95
CA PHE A 334 -3.70 -27.82 -15.94
C PHE A 334 -3.68 -28.48 -14.58
N PHE A 335 -2.60 -28.29 -13.85
CA PHE A 335 -2.49 -28.67 -12.45
C PHE A 335 -2.77 -27.45 -11.58
N VAL A 336 -3.67 -27.59 -10.61
CA VAL A 336 -3.98 -26.57 -9.61
C VAL A 336 -3.82 -27.18 -8.24
N MET A 337 -2.93 -26.61 -7.43
CA MET A 337 -2.81 -26.93 -6.01
C MET A 337 -3.29 -25.73 -5.20
N ARG A 338 -4.08 -25.99 -4.15
CA ARG A 338 -4.47 -24.99 -3.17
C ARG A 338 -3.92 -25.37 -1.81
N ILE A 339 -3.35 -24.37 -1.14
CA ILE A 339 -2.85 -24.49 0.22
C ILE A 339 -3.42 -23.29 0.97
N ASN A 340 -4.30 -23.54 1.95
CA ASN A 340 -5.07 -22.49 2.61
C ASN A 340 -5.79 -21.57 1.58
N GLU A 341 -5.50 -20.27 1.55
CA GLU A 341 -6.09 -19.31 0.60
C GLU A 341 -5.27 -19.08 -0.69
N GLN A 342 -4.16 -19.79 -0.87
CA GLN A 342 -3.26 -19.60 -2.01
C GLN A 342 -3.39 -20.72 -3.05
N GLN A 343 -3.01 -20.43 -4.30
CA GLN A 343 -3.01 -21.41 -5.38
C GLN A 343 -1.72 -21.39 -6.23
N LEU A 344 -1.24 -22.58 -6.57
CA LEU A 344 -0.21 -22.82 -7.58
C LEU A 344 -0.84 -23.44 -8.81
N VAL A 345 -0.55 -22.87 -9.98
CA VAL A 345 -1.09 -23.33 -11.26
C VAL A 345 0.04 -23.49 -12.26
N PHE A 346 0.11 -24.65 -12.92
CA PHE A 346 0.95 -24.80 -14.10
C PHE A 346 0.29 -25.67 -15.16
N LYS A 347 0.69 -25.43 -16.41
CA LYS A 347 0.25 -26.16 -17.59
C LYS A 347 1.27 -27.24 -17.94
N PHE A 348 0.78 -28.42 -18.32
CA PHE A 348 1.63 -29.51 -18.82
C PHE A 348 0.96 -30.23 -19.99
N GLN A 349 1.76 -30.99 -20.75
CA GLN A 349 1.30 -31.75 -21.91
C GLN A 349 1.63 -33.22 -21.70
N VAL A 350 0.61 -34.08 -21.77
CA VAL A 350 0.79 -35.52 -21.86
C VAL A 350 0.94 -35.85 -23.34
N ILE A 351 2.05 -36.50 -23.70
CA ILE A 351 2.33 -36.93 -25.07
C ILE A 351 1.94 -38.40 -25.21
#